data_AF-A0A3D0HCL2-F1
#
_entry.id   AF-A0A3D0HCL2-F1
#
_cell.length_a   1.000
_cell.length_b   1.000
_cell.length_c   1.000
_cell.angle_alpha   90.00
_cell.angle_beta   90.00
_cell.angle_gamma   90.00
#
_symmetry.space_group_name_H-M   'P 1'
#
loop_
_entity.id
_entity.type
_entity.pdbx_description
1 polymer ?
#
loop_
_entity_poly.entity_id
_entity_poly.type
_entity_poly.pdbx_seq_one_letter_code
_entity_poly.pdbx_strand_id
1 'polypeptide(L)'
;MKHTCIRYLSDLDQHGLAILARLRGWLPGVQSVLMDRPVAERFAHLAIADPTREIPCPAEGLTESELALWDYLRSGRLRLEQERIPIAILNEAFAS
;
A
#
# COMPACT_ATOMS: atom_id res chain seq x y z
N MET A 1 -4.96 -5.38 28.60
CA MET A 1 -4.93 -4.36 27.53
C MET A 1 -5.72 -4.92 26.35
N LYS A 2 -6.68 -4.18 25.79
CA LYS A 2 -7.39 -4.64 24.59
C LYS A 2 -6.41 -4.55 23.41
N HIS A 3 -6.19 -5.65 22.70
CA HIS A 3 -5.52 -5.61 21.40
C HIS A 3 -6.45 -4.91 20.41
N THR A 4 -6.10 -3.70 19.99
CA THR A 4 -6.82 -2.99 18.93
C THR A 4 -6.16 -3.37 17.61
N CYS A 5 -6.91 -4.05 16.73
CA CYS A 5 -6.48 -4.27 15.36
C CYS A 5 -6.56 -2.93 14.61
N ILE A 6 -5.46 -2.52 13.98
CA ILE A 6 -5.40 -1.29 13.18
C ILE A 6 -5.17 -1.70 11.74
N ARG A 7 -6.10 -1.31 10.88
CA ARG A 7 -6.05 -1.55 9.44
C ARG A 7 -5.69 -0.25 8.73
N TYR A 8 -4.76 -0.33 7.79
CA TYR A 8 -4.25 0.80 7.04
C TYR A 8 -4.52 0.60 5.55
N LEU A 9 -5.12 1.61 4.92
CA LEU A 9 -5.29 1.71 3.47
C LEU A 9 -4.79 3.08 3.02
N SER A 10 -4.11 3.10 1.89
CA SER A 10 -3.70 4.32 1.20
C SER A 10 -3.58 4.05 -0.29
N ASP A 11 -3.16 5.06 -1.04
CA ASP A 11 -2.77 4.88 -2.43
C ASP A 11 -1.61 3.88 -2.54
N LEU A 12 -1.64 3.07 -3.60
CA LEU A 12 -0.51 2.22 -3.95
C LEU A 12 0.50 3.08 -4.72
N ASP A 13 1.32 3.78 -3.95
CA ASP A 13 2.49 4.53 -4.39
C ASP A 13 3.62 4.44 -3.34
N GLN A 14 4.78 5.01 -3.66
CA GLN A 14 5.93 5.01 -2.76
C GLN A 14 5.64 5.76 -1.44
N HIS A 15 4.79 6.78 -1.44
CA HIS A 15 4.49 7.56 -0.24
C HIS A 15 3.50 6.83 0.68
N GLY A 16 2.50 6.13 0.12
CA GLY A 16 1.60 5.26 0.86
C GLY A 16 2.35 4.18 1.62
N LEU A 17 3.31 3.51 0.98
CA LEU A 17 4.17 2.53 1.62
C LEU A 17 5.12 3.15 2.65
N ALA A 18 5.64 4.36 2.41
CA ALA A 18 6.48 5.05 3.39
C ALA A 18 5.71 5.48 4.65
N ILE A 19 4.45 5.89 4.50
CA ILE A 19 3.59 6.21 5.65
C ILE A 19 3.30 4.93 6.44
N LEU A 20 2.98 3.82 5.77
CA LEU A 20 2.78 2.52 6.43
C LEU A 20 4.01 2.09 7.24
N ALA A 21 5.19 2.12 6.63
CA ALA A 21 6.45 1.76 7.28
C ALA A 21 6.71 2.62 8.52
N ARG A 22 6.51 3.94 8.40
CA ARG A 22 6.65 4.87 9.54
C ARG A 22 5.62 4.59 10.63
N LEU A 23 4.38 4.30 10.25
CA LEU A 23 3.29 3.99 11.19
C LEU A 23 3.59 2.72 12.00
N ARG A 24 4.16 1.69 11.38
CA ARG A 24 4.60 0.46 12.07
C ARG A 24 5.74 0.68 13.06
N GLY A 25 6.55 1.74 12.89
CA GLY A 25 7.52 2.17 13.90
C GLY A 25 6.86 2.57 15.24
N TRP A 26 5.60 3.03 15.20
CA TRP A 26 4.83 3.38 16.41
C TRP A 26 3.86 2.27 16.82
N LEU A 27 3.28 1.58 15.84
CA LEU A 27 2.21 0.60 16.02
C LEU A 27 2.57 -0.67 15.22
N PRO A 28 3.43 -1.56 15.74
CA PRO A 28 3.96 -2.70 14.99
C PRO A 28 2.88 -3.67 14.46
N GLY A 29 1.70 -3.68 15.08
CA GLY A 29 0.58 -4.55 14.69
C GLY A 29 -0.31 -4.01 13.56
N VAL A 30 0.06 -2.91 12.90
CA VAL A 30 -0.73 -2.34 11.80
C VAL A 30 -0.69 -3.27 10.58
N GLN A 31 -1.88 -3.63 10.10
CA GLN A 31 -2.07 -4.46 8.91
C GLN A 31 -2.48 -3.57 7.73
N SER A 32 -1.77 -3.68 6.62
CA SER A 32 -2.16 -3.02 5.38
C SER A 32 -3.32 -3.77 4.72
N VAL A 33 -4.12 -3.06 3.94
CA VAL A 33 -5.28 -3.59 3.22
C VAL A 33 -5.12 -3.24 1.76
N LEU A 34 -5.19 -4.24 0.86
CA LEU A 34 -5.04 -4.08 -0.58
C LEU A 34 -3.70 -3.44 -1.03
N MET A 35 -2.63 -3.59 -0.24
CA MET A 35 -1.30 -3.04 -0.54
C MET A 35 -0.31 -4.16 -0.88
N ASP A 36 -0.63 -4.94 -1.90
CA ASP A 36 0.28 -5.95 -2.45
C ASP A 36 0.38 -5.83 -3.98
N ARG A 37 1.41 -6.47 -4.53
CA ARG A 37 1.68 -6.46 -5.97
C ARG A 37 0.52 -7.05 -6.79
N PRO A 38 -0.10 -8.20 -6.44
CA PRO A 38 -1.27 -8.70 -7.17
C PRO A 38 -2.42 -7.70 -7.30
N VAL A 39 -2.71 -6.92 -6.25
CA VAL A 39 -3.72 -5.86 -6.33
C VAL A 39 -3.29 -4.77 -7.32
N ALA A 40 -2.05 -4.30 -7.24
CA ALA A 40 -1.54 -3.29 -8.17
C ALA A 40 -1.57 -3.77 -9.63
N GLU A 41 -1.19 -5.02 -9.89
CA GLU A 41 -1.24 -5.62 -11.22
C GLU A 41 -2.68 -5.74 -11.74
N ARG A 42 -3.61 -6.21 -10.89
CA ARG A 42 -5.04 -6.35 -11.24
C ARG A 42 -5.66 -5.03 -11.69
N PHE A 43 -5.29 -3.93 -11.02
CA PHE A 43 -5.84 -2.60 -11.29
C PHE A 43 -4.85 -1.67 -12.01
N ALA A 44 -3.81 -2.22 -12.65
CA ALA A 44 -2.78 -1.44 -13.33
C ALA A 44 -3.34 -0.53 -14.42
N HIS A 45 -4.43 -0.93 -15.08
CA HIS A 45 -5.14 -0.13 -16.09
C HIS A 45 -5.79 1.14 -15.53
N LEU A 46 -5.92 1.27 -14.21
CA LEU A 46 -6.43 2.45 -13.51
C LEU A 46 -5.30 3.32 -12.93
N ALA A 47 -4.07 2.81 -12.91
CA ALA A 47 -2.91 3.51 -12.40
C ALA A 47 -2.49 4.67 -13.32
N ILE A 48 -1.83 5.66 -12.73
CA ILE A 48 -1.23 6.79 -13.42
C ILE A 48 0.28 6.79 -13.22
N ALA A 49 0.98 7.63 -13.98
CA ALA A 49 2.35 7.97 -13.65
C ALA A 49 2.41 8.66 -12.28
N ASP A 50 3.27 8.17 -11.39
CA ASP A 50 3.52 8.80 -10.10
C ASP A 50 4.17 10.18 -10.34
N PRO A 51 3.50 11.29 -9.99
CA PRO A 51 4.00 12.64 -10.24
C PRO A 51 5.09 13.05 -9.23
N THR A 52 5.31 12.25 -8.20
CA THR A 52 6.20 12.59 -7.10
C THR A 52 7.66 12.27 -7.43
N ARG A 53 8.57 12.84 -6.64
CA ARG A 53 10.00 12.52 -6.73
C ARG A 53 10.24 11.21 -6.00
N GLU A 54 11.09 10.39 -6.58
CA GLU A 54 11.55 9.15 -5.97
C GLU A 54 12.12 9.37 -4.55
N ILE A 55 11.67 8.56 -3.58
CA ILE A 55 12.14 8.58 -2.19
C ILE A 55 12.89 7.29 -1.82
N PRO A 56 13.76 7.25 -0.81
CA PRO A 56 14.42 6.01 -0.38
C PRO A 56 13.44 4.92 0.07
N CYS A 57 13.79 3.64 -0.14
CA CYS A 57 12.97 2.52 0.29
C CYS A 57 12.98 2.36 1.82
N PRO A 58 11.80 2.36 2.48
CA PRO A 58 11.69 2.21 3.93
C PRO A 58 11.61 0.71 4.31
N ALA A 59 12.60 -0.07 3.87
CA ALA A 59 12.53 -1.53 3.87
C ALA A 59 12.28 -2.15 5.26
N GLU A 60 12.79 -1.54 6.33
CA GLU A 60 12.63 -2.03 7.71
C GLU A 60 11.17 -2.07 8.20
N GLY A 61 10.28 -1.25 7.61
CA GLY A 61 8.87 -1.19 8.01
C GLY A 61 7.92 -1.93 7.06
N LEU A 62 8.46 -2.59 6.03
CA LEU A 62 7.68 -3.30 5.01
C LEU A 62 7.88 -4.81 5.11
N THR A 63 6.81 -5.55 4.85
CA THR A 63 6.85 -7.00 4.64
C THR A 63 7.42 -7.32 3.25
N GLU A 64 7.78 -8.58 3.01
CA GLU A 64 8.25 -9.05 1.69
C GLU A 64 7.23 -8.77 0.58
N SER A 65 5.93 -8.93 0.86
CA SER A 65 4.85 -8.65 -0.10
C SER A 65 4.76 -7.16 -0.46
N GLU A 66 4.95 -6.28 0.54
CA GLU A 66 4.93 -4.83 0.34
C GLU A 66 6.21 -4.31 -0.31
N LEU A 67 7.36 -4.97 -0.08
CA LEU A 67 8.60 -4.72 -0.81
C LEU A 67 8.45 -5.10 -2.29
N ALA A 68 7.80 -6.23 -2.58
CA ALA A 68 7.49 -6.60 -3.97
C ALA A 68 6.55 -5.59 -4.65
N LEU A 69 5.59 -5.02 -3.89
CA LEU A 69 4.77 -3.90 -4.37
C LEU A 69 5.61 -2.64 -4.60
N TRP A 70 6.49 -2.28 -3.66
CA TRP A 70 7.38 -1.13 -3.79
C TRP A 70 8.19 -1.20 -5.09
N ASP A 71 8.84 -2.32 -5.35
CA ASP A 71 9.68 -2.52 -6.55
C ASP A 71 8.84 -2.45 -7.83
N TYR A 72 7.63 -3.02 -7.82
CA TYR A 72 6.69 -2.93 -8.94
C TYR A 72 6.29 -1.49 -9.24
N LEU A 73 5.84 -0.74 -8.22
CA LEU A 73 5.42 0.65 -8.39
C LEU A 73 6.58 1.54 -8.81
N ARG A 74 7.77 1.33 -8.23
CA ARG A 74 8.95 2.14 -8.53
C ARG A 74 9.46 1.91 -9.94
N SER A 75 9.59 0.65 -10.36
CA SER A 75 10.08 0.32 -11.71
C SER A 75 9.16 0.86 -12.81
N GLY A 76 7.85 0.86 -12.60
CA GLY A 76 6.88 1.42 -13.53
C GLY A 76 6.57 2.90 -13.35
N ARG A 77 7.11 3.56 -12.31
CA ARG A 77 6.69 4.89 -11.83
C ARG A 77 5.17 5.00 -11.74
N LEU A 78 4.53 4.04 -11.08
CA LEU A 78 3.08 3.89 -11.00
C LEU A 78 2.53 4.42 -9.68
N ARG A 79 1.36 5.05 -9.75
CA ARG A 79 0.49 5.37 -8.62
C ARG A 79 -0.92 4.88 -8.93
N LEU A 80 -1.44 4.00 -8.09
CA LEU A 80 -2.86 3.64 -8.10
C LEU A 80 -3.53 4.29 -6.89
N GLU A 81 -4.31 5.33 -7.16
CA GLU A 81 -5.13 6.00 -6.15
C GLU A 81 -6.17 5.02 -5.59
N GLN A 82 -6.30 4.95 -4.27
CA GLN A 82 -7.19 3.99 -3.60
C GLN A 82 -8.65 4.15 -4.06
N GLU A 83 -9.06 5.39 -4.37
CA GLU A 83 -10.41 5.75 -4.80
C GLU A 83 -10.77 5.18 -6.18
N ARG A 84 -9.77 4.73 -6.96
CA ARG A 84 -9.98 4.10 -8.26
C ARG A 84 -10.27 2.61 -8.14
N ILE A 85 -9.93 1.97 -7.02
CA ILE A 85 -10.28 0.57 -6.78
C ILE A 85 -11.80 0.49 -6.60
N PRO A 86 -12.52 -0.42 -7.29
CA PRO A 86 -13.97 -0.53 -7.14
C PRO A 86 -14.37 -0.70 -5.68
N ILE A 87 -15.36 0.07 -5.23
CA ILE A 87 -15.82 0.09 -3.83
C ILE A 87 -16.22 -1.30 -3.31
N ALA A 88 -16.72 -2.19 -4.19
CA ALA A 88 -17.05 -3.57 -3.83
C ALA A 88 -15.83 -4.36 -3.32
N ILE A 89 -14.65 -4.14 -3.91
CA ILE A 89 -13.40 -4.80 -3.52
C ILE A 89 -12.91 -4.26 -2.17
N LEU A 90 -13.04 -2.95 -1.95
CA LEU A 90 -12.75 -2.34 -0.66
C LEU A 90 -13.65 -2.91 0.43
N ASN A 91 -14.96 -2.96 0.18
CA ASN A 91 -15.93 -3.50 1.13
C ASN A 91 -15.64 -4.97 1.48
N GLU A 92 -15.32 -5.80 0.49
CA GLU A 92 -14.93 -7.20 0.72
C GLU A 92 -13.68 -7.30 1.58
N ALA A 93 -12.64 -6.51 1.28
CA ALA A 93 -11.41 -6.49 2.04
C ALA A 93 -11.62 -6.11 3.50
N PHE A 94 -12.47 -5.11 3.79
CA PHE A 94 -12.75 -4.66 5.16
C PHE A 94 -13.80 -5.46 5.93
N ALA A 95 -14.59 -6.32 5.25
CA ALA A 95 -15.57 -7.19 5.88
C ALA A 95 -14.96 -8.45 6.53
N SER A 96 -13.72 -8.79 6.15
CA SER A 96 -12.90 -9.86 6.75
C SER A 96 -12.21 -9.43 8.04
#